data_AF-A0A4Z0H3G9-F1
#
_entry.id   AF-A0A4Z0H3G9-F1
#
_cell.length_a   1.000
_cell.length_b   1.000
_cell.length_c   1.000
_cell.angle_alpha   90.00
_cell.angle_beta   90.00
_cell.angle_gamma   90.00
#
_symmetry.space_group_name_H-M   'P 1'
#
loop_
_entity.id
_entity.type
_entity.pdbx_description
1 polymer ?
#
loop_
_entity_poly.entity_id
_entity_poly.type
_entity_poly.pdbx_seq_one_letter_code
_entity_poly.pdbx_strand_id
1 'polypeptide(L)' 'MEVHCFFCKKDYSITRSDPQYIKLVQNRGGSYVCKSCNQSMQRDAQASTGLHPDQIDAYDKFLK' A
#
# COMPACT_ATOMS: atom_id res chain seq x y z
N MET A 1 -15.17 0.84 -4.58
CA MET A 1 -15.49 0.28 -3.24
C MET A 1 -14.98 1.27 -2.23
N GLU A 2 -15.82 1.69 -1.29
CA GLU A 2 -15.38 2.57 -0.20
C GLU A 2 -14.68 1.73 0.87
N VAL A 3 -13.52 2.20 1.32
CA VAL A 3 -12.69 1.52 2.32
C VAL A 3 -12.19 2.56 3.32
N HIS A 4 -12.13 2.18 4.58
CA HIS A 4 -11.61 3.02 5.64
C HIS A 4 -10.09 2.85 5.76
N CYS A 5 -9.32 3.94 5.67
CA CYS A 5 -7.87 3.88 5.80
C CYS A 5 -7.46 3.52 7.22
N PHE A 6 -6.66 2.46 7.37
CA PHE A 6 -6.18 2.01 8.67
C PHE A 6 -5.33 3.07 9.41
N PHE A 7 -4.60 3.93 8.69
CA PHE A 7 -3.74 4.96 9.30
C PHE A 7 -4.48 6.27 9.56
N CYS A 8 -4.95 6.95 8.51
CA CYS A 8 -5.53 8.29 8.66
C CYS A 8 -7.02 8.30 9.01
N LYS A 9 -7.67 7.14 9.07
CA LYS A 9 -9.10 6.99 9.40
C LYS A 9 -10.04 7.78 8.47
N LYS A 10 -9.59 8.05 7.25
CA LYS A 10 -10.42 8.65 6.19
C LYS A 10 -10.89 7.58 5.22
N ASP A 11 -12.09 7.74 4.71
CA ASP A 11 -12.62 6.88 3.66
C ASP A 11 -11.97 7.23 2.32
N TYR A 12 -11.75 6.21 1.50
CA TYR A 12 -11.22 6.35 0.16
C TYR A 12 -11.79 5.27 -0.75
N SER A 13 -11.86 5.59 -2.03
CA SER A 13 -12.40 4.69 -3.04
C SER A 13 -11.30 3.86 -3.68
N ILE A 14 -11.54 2.54 -3.76
CA ILE A 14 -10.72 1.59 -4.49
C ILE A 14 -11.49 1.15 -5.74
N THR A 15 -10.88 1.37 -6.91
CA THR A 15 -11.41 0.96 -8.22
C THR A 15 -10.82 -0.38 -8.65
N ARG A 16 -11.41 -1.05 -9.65
CA ARG A 16 -10.88 -2.32 -10.18
C ARG A 16 -9.45 -2.24 -10.72
N SER A 17 -9.02 -1.04 -11.12
CA SER A 17 -7.67 -0.76 -11.58
C SER A 17 -6.65 -0.58 -10.46
N ASP A 18 -7.10 -0.45 -9.21
CA ASP A 18 -6.18 -0.32 -8.07
C ASP A 18 -5.58 -1.70 -7.74
N PRO A 19 -4.24 -1.81 -7.58
CA PRO A 19 -3.60 -3.07 -7.20
C PRO A 19 -4.12 -3.66 -5.87
N GLN A 20 -4.66 -2.84 -4.97
CA GLN A 20 -5.26 -3.29 -3.72
C GLN A 20 -6.65 -3.91 -3.93
N TYR A 21 -7.31 -3.70 -5.08
CA TYR A 21 -8.68 -4.17 -5.32
C TYR A 21 -8.82 -5.68 -5.18
N ILE A 22 -7.89 -6.45 -5.77
CA ILE A 22 -7.93 -7.92 -5.70
C ILE A 22 -7.76 -8.38 -4.25
N LYS A 23 -6.81 -7.78 -3.52
CA LYS A 23 -6.56 -8.08 -2.10
C LYS A 23 -7.81 -7.80 -1.26
N LEU A 24 -8.45 -6.65 -1.48
CA LEU A 24 -9.69 -6.26 -0.80
C LEU A 24 -10.84 -7.22 -1.09
N VAL A 25 -11.01 -7.64 -2.35
CA VAL A 25 -12.06 -8.60 -2.72
C VAL A 25 -11.82 -9.97 -2.06
N GLN A 26 -10.57 -10.42 -1.99
CA GLN A 26 -10.19 -11.70 -1.39
C GLN A 26 -10.26 -11.69 0.14
N ASN A 27 -9.97 -10.55 0.80
CA ASN A 27 -10.01 -10.41 2.25
C ASN A 27 -10.64 -9.08 2.68
N ARG A 28 -11.97 -9.01 2.70
CA ARG A 28 -12.70 -7.78 3.06
C ARG A 28 -12.46 -7.31 4.50
N GLY A 29 -12.08 -8.21 5.41
CA GLY A 29 -11.80 -7.89 6.82
C GLY A 29 -10.38 -7.39 7.08
N GLY A 30 -9.54 -7.31 6.04
CA GLY A 30 -8.17 -6.83 6.15
C GLY A 30 -8.06 -5.34 6.50
N SER A 31 -6.87 -4.94 6.95
CA SER A 31 -6.52 -3.53 7.13
C SER A 31 -5.90 -2.98 5.86
N TYR A 32 -6.51 -1.95 5.28
CA TYR A 32 -6.08 -1.34 4.03
C TYR A 32 -5.70 0.12 4.23
N VAL A 33 -4.81 0.62 3.38
CA VAL A 33 -4.19 1.94 3.55
C VAL A 33 -4.34 2.73 2.26
N CYS A 34 -4.81 3.98 2.38
CA CYS A 34 -4.92 4.87 1.23
C CYS A 34 -3.54 5.18 0.64
N LYS A 35 -3.52 5.54 -0.65
CA LYS A 35 -2.28 5.80 -1.41
C LYS A 35 -1.36 6.83 -0.71
N SER A 36 -1.94 7.90 -0.16
CA SER A 36 -1.19 8.95 0.53
C SER A 36 -0.46 8.44 1.77
N CYS A 37 -1.16 7.70 2.64
CA CYS A 37 -0.55 7.10 3.84
C CYS A 37 0.51 6.07 3.47
N ASN A 38 0.26 5.24 2.45
CA ASN A 38 1.25 4.26 1.99
C ASN A 38 2.54 4.96 1.50
N GLN A 39 2.41 6.01 0.69
CA GLN A 39 3.57 6.78 0.20
C GLN A 39 4.30 7.52 1.31
N SER A 40 3.58 8.08 2.30
CA SER A 40 4.22 8.73 3.45
C SER A 40 5.06 7.74 4.24
N MET A 41 4.48 6.60 4.62
CA MET A 41 5.16 5.57 5.39
C MET A 41 6.39 5.02 4.67
N GLN A 42 6.31 4.80 3.35
CA GLN A 42 7.46 4.36 2.56
C GLN A 42 8.58 5.40 2.54
N ARG A 43 8.27 6.70 2.42
CA ARG A 43 9.28 7.77 2.47
C ARG A 43 9.94 7.85 3.84
N ASP A 44 9.15 7.78 4.91
CA ASP A 44 9.67 7.84 6.28
C ASP A 44 10.57 6.63 6.59
N ALA A 45 10.19 5.44 6.12
CA ALA A 45 11.01 4.23 6.24
C ALA A 45 12.33 4.36 5.47
N GLN A 46 12.29 4.84 4.22
CA GLN A 46 13.51 5.07 3.43
C GLN A 46 14.42 6.11 4.09
N ALA A 47 13.86 7.22 4.56
CA ALA A 47 14.62 8.29 5.20
C ALA A 47 15.27 7.85 6.52
N SER A 48 14.57 7.05 7.33
CA SER A 48 15.08 6.58 8.62
C SER A 48 16.10 5.46 8.52
N THR A 49 16.02 4.61 7.49
CA THR A 49 16.90 3.44 7.33
C THR A 49 18.04 3.65 6.31
N GLY A 50 17.88 4.61 5.40
CA GLY A 50 18.76 4.77 4.24
C GLY A 50 18.61 3.66 3.18
N LEU A 51 17.65 2.75 3.34
CA LEU A 51 17.41 1.64 2.42
C LEU A 51 16.38 2.03 1.37
N HIS A 52 16.71 1.82 0.09
CA HIS A 52 15.76 1.86 -1.01
C HIS A 52 15.02 0.51 -1.10
N PRO A 53 13.71 0.46 -1.44
CA PRO A 53 12.96 -0.79 -1.54
C PRO A 53 13.62 -1.86 -2.43
N ASP A 54 14.21 -1.46 -3.56
CA ASP A 54 14.97 -2.33 -4.48
C ASP A 54 16.18 -3.04 -3.82
N GLN A 55 16.66 -2.56 -2.67
CA GLN A 55 17.76 -3.18 -1.93
C GLN A 55 17.27 -4.28 -0.97
N ILE A 56 15.98 -4.27 -0.64
CA ILE A 56 15.35 -5.24 0.27
C ILE A 56 14.79 -6.41 -0.54
N ASP A 57 14.19 -6.13 -1.69
CA ASP A 57 13.62 -7.14 -2.57
C ASP A 57 14.23 -7.07 -3.98
N ALA A 58 15.30 -7.84 -4.18
CA ALA A 58 16.03 -7.91 -5.43
C ALA A 58 15.25 -8.65 -6.55
N TYR A 59 14.21 -9.41 -6.21
CA TYR A 59 13.57 -10.36 -7.13
C TYR A 59 12.16 -9.92 -7.59
N ASP A 60 11.46 -9.11 -6.80
CA ASP A 60 10.11 -8.63 -7.14
C ASP A 60 10.10 -7.65 -8.33
N LYS A 61 11.26 -7.05 -8.67
CA LYS A 61 11.42 -6.14 -9.83
C LYS A 61 11.18 -6.81 -11.19
N PHE A 62 11.23 -8.13 -11.25
CA PHE A 62 11.10 -8.92 -12.48
C PHE A 62 9.73 -9.60 -12.65
N LEU A 63 8.85 -9.51 -11.65
CA LEU A 63 7.50 -10.04 -11.70
C LEU A 63 6.54 -8.88 -12.03
N LYS A 64 6.45 -8.53 -13.32
CA LYS A 64 5.46 -7.57 -13.85
C LYS A 64 4.29 -8.28 -14.49
#